data_AF-K7EX82-F1
#
_entry.id   AF-K7EX82-F1
#
_cell.length_a   1.000
_cell.length_b   1.000
_cell.length_c   1.000
_cell.angle_alpha   90.00
_cell.angle_beta   90.00
_cell.angle_gamma   90.00
#
_symmetry.space_group_name_H-M   'P 1'
#
loop_
_entity.id
_entity.type
_entity.pdbx_description
1 polymer ?
#
loop_
_entity_poly.entity_id
_entity_poly.type
_entity_poly.pdbx_seq_one_letter_code
_entity_poly.pdbx_strand_id
1 'polypeptide(L)' 'QVNVFGFGADSRGNWHHYWENNRYAGEFRKTGVHDADFEARIIDMLAKSSKIEVFRGN' A
#
# COMPACT_ATOMS: atom_id res chain seq x y z
N GLN A 1 12.96 -6.13 14.25
CA GLN A 1 11.92 -5.09 14.09
C GLN A 1 11.93 -4.63 12.64
N VAL A 2 10.76 -4.42 12.03
CA VAL A 2 10.61 -4.02 10.62
C VAL A 2 9.59 -2.90 10.53
N ASN A 3 9.94 -1.84 9.80
CA ASN A 3 9.10 -0.67 9.57
C ASN A 3 8.75 -0.59 8.08
N VAL A 4 7.48 -0.38 7.78
CA VAL A 4 6.96 -0.32 6.41
C VAL A 4 6.49 1.11 6.09
N PHE A 5 6.95 1.62 4.95
CA PHE A 5 6.62 2.95 4.42
C PHE A 5 6.17 2.81 2.96
N GLY A 6 5.29 3.70 2.49
CA GLY A 6 4.87 3.72 1.08
C GLY A 6 4.03 2.52 0.62
N PHE A 7 3.38 1.82 1.56
CA PHE A 7 2.52 0.68 1.26
C PHE A 7 1.04 1.07 1.36
N GLY A 8 0.28 0.77 0.31
CA GLY A 8 -1.15 1.04 0.22
C GLY A 8 -1.48 2.44 -0.29
N ALA A 9 -2.77 2.77 -0.22
CA ALA A 9 -3.28 4.04 -0.68
C ALA A 9 -2.98 5.19 0.31
N ASP A 10 -2.92 6.40 -0.24
CA ASP A 10 -2.95 7.66 0.51
C ASP A 10 -4.30 7.87 1.22
N SER A 11 -4.42 8.95 2.00
CA SER A 11 -5.66 9.29 2.73
C SER A 11 -6.87 9.57 1.84
N ARG A 12 -6.68 9.76 0.52
CA ARG A 12 -7.74 9.96 -0.48
C ARG A 12 -8.09 8.66 -1.21
N GLY A 13 -7.45 7.55 -0.87
CA GLY A 13 -7.64 6.25 -1.53
C GLY A 13 -6.87 6.11 -2.85
N ASN A 14 -5.99 7.05 -3.19
CA ASN A 14 -5.14 6.93 -4.36
C ASN A 14 -3.90 6.12 -4.05
N TRP A 15 -3.55 5.21 -4.94
CA TRP A 15 -2.32 4.46 -4.84
C TRP A 15 -1.55 4.60 -6.15
N HIS A 16 -0.50 5.40 -6.09
CA HIS A 16 0.36 5.82 -7.19
C HIS A 16 1.80 5.92 -6.66
N HIS A 17 2.79 5.96 -7.56
CA HIS A 17 4.17 6.09 -7.11
C HIS A 17 4.43 7.49 -6.54
N TYR A 18 5.26 7.58 -5.50
CA TYR A 18 5.56 8.86 -4.83
C TYR A 18 6.34 9.87 -5.70
N TRP A 19 6.92 9.41 -6.81
CA TRP A 19 7.76 10.22 -7.70
C TRP A 19 7.14 10.47 -9.08
N GLU A 20 5.99 9.86 -9.38
CA GLU A 20 5.39 9.98 -10.70
C GLU A 20 4.31 11.06 -10.72
N ASN A 21 4.31 11.88 -11.77
CA ASN A 21 3.21 12.79 -12.05
C ASN A 21 2.17 12.07 -12.91
N ASN A 22 1.45 11.13 -12.30
CA ASN A 22 0.45 10.33 -12.97
C ASN A 22 -0.95 10.92 -12.73
N ARG A 23 -1.73 11.06 -13.80
CA ARG A 23 -3.11 11.56 -13.73
C ARG A 23 -4.07 10.54 -13.13
N TYR A 24 -3.73 9.25 -13.13
CA TYR A 24 -4.61 8.16 -12.72
C TYR A 24 -3.97 7.31 -11.61
N ALA A 25 -4.69 7.17 -10.50
CA ALA A 25 -4.30 6.26 -9.43
C ALA A 25 -4.65 4.80 -9.77
N GLY A 26 -3.92 3.86 -9.20
CA GLY A 26 -4.26 2.44 -9.28
C GLY A 26 -3.75 1.71 -10.52
N GLU A 27 -2.73 2.24 -11.20
CA GLU A 27 -2.15 1.61 -12.40
C GLU A 27 -1.73 0.14 -12.19
N PHE A 28 -1.26 -0.20 -10.97
CA PHE A 28 -0.91 -1.58 -10.61
C PHE A 28 -2.08 -2.57 -10.78
N ARG A 29 -3.34 -2.12 -10.77
CA ARG A 29 -4.52 -2.98 -10.97
C ARG A 29 -4.71 -3.40 -12.43
N LYS A 30 -4.16 -2.67 -13.39
CA LYS A 30 -4.39 -2.93 -14.83
C LYS A 30 -3.82 -4.26 -15.30
N THR A 31 -2.71 -4.70 -14.71
CA THR A 31 -2.04 -5.93 -15.12
C THR A 31 -2.73 -7.17 -14.54
N GLY A 32 -3.37 -7.04 -13.37
CA GLY A 32 -4.00 -8.15 -12.65
C GLY A 32 -3.03 -9.24 -12.18
N VAL A 33 -1.71 -9.01 -12.25
CA VAL A 33 -0.68 -10.01 -11.90
C VAL A 33 -0.66 -10.27 -10.39
N HIS A 34 -1.01 -9.26 -9.59
CA HIS A 34 -1.03 -9.31 -8.13
C HIS A 34 -2.39 -8.91 -7.58
N ASP A 35 -2.82 -9.57 -6.50
CA ASP A 35 -3.99 -9.17 -5.72
C ASP A 35 -3.55 -8.26 -4.58
N ALA A 36 -3.55 -6.96 -4.85
CA ALA A 36 -3.12 -5.96 -3.87
C ALA A 36 -4.06 -5.85 -2.66
N ASP A 37 -5.33 -6.23 -2.80
CA ASP A 37 -6.27 -6.23 -1.68
C ASP A 37 -5.93 -7.38 -0.72
N PHE A 38 -5.53 -8.54 -1.25
CA PHE A 38 -5.00 -9.64 -0.45
C PHE A 38 -3.69 -9.25 0.26
N GLU A 39 -2.73 -8.66 -0.46
CA GLU A 39 -1.47 -8.19 0.14
C GLU A 39 -1.70 -7.16 1.25
N ALA A 40 -2.63 -6.22 1.05
CA ALA A 40 -2.98 -5.23 2.07
C ALA A 40 -3.58 -5.87 3.33
N ARG A 41 -4.41 -6.91 3.19
CA ARG A 41 -4.92 -7.66 4.35
C ARG A 41 -3.80 -8.35 5.12
N ILE A 42 -2.81 -8.92 4.43
CA ILE A 42 -1.65 -9.53 5.09
C ILE A 42 -0.85 -8.50 5.88
N ILE A 43 -0.59 -7.32 5.30
CA ILE A 43 0.10 -6.22 6.00
C ILE A 43 -0.68 -5.78 7.24
N ASP A 44 -2.00 -5.65 7.15
CA ASP A 44 -2.85 -5.31 8.30
C ASP A 44 -2.79 -6.38 9.40
N MET A 45 -2.80 -7.67 9.04
CA MET A 45 -2.67 -8.76 10.00
C MET A 45 -1.31 -8.76 10.69
N LEU A 46 -0.23 -8.50 9.96
CA LEU A 46 1.12 -8.40 10.52
C LEU A 46 1.25 -7.20 11.47
N ALA A 47 0.67 -6.05 11.12
CA ALA A 47 0.65 -4.87 11.98
C ALA A 47 -0.17 -5.12 13.26
N LYS A 48 -1.37 -5.70 13.13
CA LYS A 48 -2.24 -6.07 14.28
C LYS A 48 -1.61 -7.08 15.22
N SER A 49 -0.74 -7.96 14.70
CA SER A 49 -0.01 -8.95 15.49
C SER A 49 1.36 -8.45 15.98
N SER A 50 1.63 -7.14 15.85
CA SER A 50 2.86 -6.47 16.28
C SER A 50 4.13 -7.06 15.67
N LYS A 51 4.04 -7.63 14.45
CA LYS A 51 5.19 -8.17 13.71
C LYS A 51 5.92 -7.10 12.91
N ILE A 52 5.18 -6.08 12.48
CA ILE A 52 5.69 -4.91 11.76
C ILE A 52 5.03 -3.64 12.29
N GLU A 53 5.68 -2.50 12.06
CA GLU A 53 5.09 -1.17 12.24
C GLU A 53 4.86 -0.54 10.86
N VAL A 54 3.67 0.04 10.63
CA VAL A 54 3.29 0.61 9.33
C VAL A 54 3.07 2.11 9.47
N PHE A 55 3.82 2.89 8.69
CA PHE A 55 3.70 4.34 8.61
C PHE A 55 2.91 4.71 7.35
N ARG A 56 1.65 5.10 7.52
CA ARG A 56 0.69 5.30 6.42
C ARG A 56 0.90 6.57 5.60
N GLY A 57 1.73 7.51 6.07
CA GLY A 57 1.83 8.83 5.46
C GLY A 57 0.56 9.67 5.67
N ASN A 58 0.50 10.81 4.98
CA ASN A 58 -0.65 11.73 4.98
C ASN A 58 -1.43 11.63 3.68
#